data_AF-A0AAD5EQJ0-F1
#
_entry.id   AF-A0AAD5EQJ0-F1
#
_cell.length_a   1.000
_cell.length_b   1.000
_cell.length_c   1.000
_cell.angle_alpha   90.00
_cell.angle_beta   90.00
_cell.angle_gamma   90.00
#
_symmetry.space_group_name_H-M   'P 1'
#
loop_
_entity.id
_entity.type
_entity.pdbx_description
1 polymer ?
#
loop_
_entity_poly.entity_id
_entity_poly.type
_entity_poly.pdbx_seq_one_letter_code
_entity_poly.pdbx_strand_id
1 'polypeptide(L)'
;MSGASPSSSGLLPMPGSPSSSWAVYKAKIAAILGHRDMKVIVAFWLFGLINNVLYVIILSAAQDLVGSLPKGVVLLADVLPSFLTKLVAPYFIHRISYRIRILIFIALSAVGMLMVALTPRTQSVAIKLVGVVLASISAGGGELSFLGLTHFYGPISLAGWGSGTGAAGLVGAGLYVVFTDWWGLSVRDSLLISACFPAIMFISFFVILPLGPLKEGTRRKGYDALPERDLEDEDVDNMDQGTASSALLAPGPSVASTAFSANNTSAPLTLKDRLKKAKGLFIPYMCPLLLVYVAEYTINQGVAPTLLFPLDESPFDEFRGFYPFYGFLYQLGVFISRSSTPFLRIHHLYLPSFLQVANLILLTLHAMYFFIPSVYIVFIVIFWEGLLGGGVYVNCFAEIMENVPPEEREFSLGATTVSDSGGISIAGIISIIMETRLCDYQVAHGRDWCRRIHAQGS
;
A
#
# COMPACT_ATOMS: atom_id res chain seq x y z
N MET A 1 6.72 4.69 -44.69
CA MET A 1 6.46 5.57 -43.53
C MET A 1 5.28 4.98 -42.76
N SER A 2 5.56 4.05 -41.86
CA SER A 2 4.57 3.35 -41.05
C SER A 2 4.31 4.17 -39.79
N GLY A 3 3.12 4.77 -39.72
CA GLY A 3 2.62 5.43 -38.52
C GLY A 3 2.30 4.39 -37.45
N ALA A 4 3.24 4.18 -36.53
CA ALA A 4 2.96 3.49 -35.28
C ALA A 4 2.19 4.45 -34.37
N SER A 5 0.94 4.10 -34.07
CA SER A 5 0.15 4.75 -33.02
C SER A 5 0.94 4.75 -31.70
N PRO A 6 1.04 5.88 -30.99
CA PRO A 6 1.70 5.91 -29.70
C PRO A 6 0.89 5.06 -28.72
N SER A 7 1.56 4.06 -28.15
CA SER A 7 1.02 3.19 -27.13
C SER A 7 0.41 3.99 -25.97
N SER A 8 -0.79 3.59 -25.57
CA SER A 8 -1.66 4.12 -24.52
C SER A 8 -1.12 3.97 -23.09
N SER A 9 0.17 3.69 -22.93
CA SER A 9 0.80 3.61 -21.61
C SER A 9 1.01 5.03 -21.11
N GLY A 10 0.27 5.46 -20.09
CA GLY A 10 0.39 6.75 -19.41
C GLY A 10 1.74 6.99 -18.69
N LEU A 11 2.80 6.31 -19.12
CA LEU A 11 4.16 6.39 -18.62
C LEU A 11 4.89 7.57 -19.26
N LEU A 12 5.70 8.29 -18.48
CA LEU A 12 6.65 9.25 -19.01
C LEU A 12 7.80 8.50 -19.70
N PRO A 13 8.34 9.01 -20.83
CA PRO A 13 9.49 8.37 -21.47
C PRO A 13 10.66 8.29 -20.46
N MET A 14 11.39 7.18 -20.43
CA MET A 14 12.57 7.02 -19.57
C MET A 14 13.58 8.13 -19.88
N PRO A 15 14.23 8.74 -18.86
CA PRO A 15 15.28 9.74 -19.09
C PRO A 15 16.38 9.16 -19.99
N GLY A 16 16.63 9.78 -21.15
CA GLY A 16 17.70 9.37 -22.07
C GLY A 16 17.29 8.43 -23.21
N SER A 17 15.99 8.10 -23.37
CA SER A 17 15.53 7.40 -24.59
C SER A 17 15.53 8.34 -25.81
N PRO A 18 15.67 7.86 -27.06
CA PRO A 18 15.54 8.69 -28.27
C PRO A 18 14.14 9.31 -28.45
N SER A 19 13.15 8.87 -27.65
CA SER A 19 11.80 9.46 -27.54
C SER A 19 11.64 10.46 -26.38
N SER A 20 12.68 10.66 -25.57
CA SER A 20 12.71 11.59 -24.43
C SER A 20 13.09 12.99 -24.89
N SER A 21 12.11 13.74 -25.42
CA SER A 21 12.27 15.19 -25.57
C SER A 21 11.61 15.90 -24.39
N TRP A 22 12.20 17.00 -23.94
CA TRP A 22 11.60 17.87 -22.91
C TRP A 22 10.19 18.31 -23.30
N ALA A 23 9.92 18.46 -24.60
CA ALA A 23 8.60 18.76 -25.13
C ALA A 23 7.58 17.62 -24.92
N VAL A 24 7.98 16.35 -25.11
CA VAL A 24 7.13 15.18 -24.83
C VAL A 24 6.92 15.01 -23.33
N TYR A 25 7.94 15.29 -22.51
CA TYR A 25 7.82 15.31 -21.05
C TYR A 25 6.82 16.38 -20.58
N LYS A 26 6.99 17.61 -21.08
CA LYS A 26 6.11 18.74 -20.76
C LYS A 26 4.69 18.50 -21.26
N ALA A 27 4.52 17.92 -22.45
CA ALA A 27 3.21 17.57 -23.00
C ALA A 27 2.52 16.46 -22.20
N LYS A 28 3.25 15.44 -21.73
CA LYS A 28 2.70 14.38 -20.88
C LYS A 28 2.42 14.86 -19.45
N ILE A 29 3.29 15.68 -18.87
CA ILE A 29 3.01 16.36 -17.59
C ILE A 29 1.77 17.26 -17.73
N ALA A 30 1.64 17.99 -18.84
CA ALA A 30 0.45 18.79 -19.14
C ALA A 30 -0.81 17.93 -19.34
N ALA A 31 -0.69 16.74 -19.94
CA ALA A 31 -1.79 15.78 -20.05
C ALA A 31 -2.19 15.19 -18.68
N ILE A 32 -1.22 14.87 -17.83
CA ILE A 32 -1.43 14.43 -16.44
C ILE A 32 -2.05 15.55 -15.58
N LEU A 33 -1.71 16.82 -15.86
CA LEU A 33 -2.34 18.02 -15.30
C LEU A 33 -3.75 18.28 -15.82
N GLY A 34 -4.28 17.41 -16.69
CA GLY A 34 -5.68 17.44 -17.08
C GLY A 34 -6.59 17.41 -15.86
N HIS A 35 -7.63 18.25 -15.86
CA HIS A 35 -8.48 18.50 -14.69
C HIS A 35 -9.16 17.22 -14.14
N ARG A 36 -9.37 16.20 -14.99
CA ARG A 36 -9.93 14.90 -14.61
C ARG A 36 -8.89 14.00 -13.95
N ASP A 37 -7.67 13.94 -14.48
CA ASP A 37 -6.60 13.10 -13.97
C ASP A 37 -6.02 13.67 -12.67
N MET A 38 -5.94 15.00 -12.55
CA MET A 38 -5.59 15.66 -11.29
C MET A 38 -6.56 15.32 -10.16
N LYS A 39 -7.87 15.31 -10.43
CA LYS A 39 -8.88 14.90 -9.41
C LYS A 39 -8.70 13.45 -8.98
N VAL A 40 -8.35 12.56 -9.90
CA VAL A 40 -8.05 11.15 -9.59
C VAL A 40 -6.79 11.05 -8.74
N ILE A 41 -5.70 11.72 -9.12
CA ILE A 41 -4.45 11.74 -8.35
C ILE A 41 -4.70 12.24 -6.94
N VAL A 42 -5.36 13.39 -6.79
CA VAL A 42 -5.64 13.99 -5.48
C VAL A 42 -6.52 13.07 -4.63
N ALA A 43 -7.57 12.49 -5.20
CA ALA A 43 -8.43 11.57 -4.45
C ALA A 43 -7.67 10.33 -3.97
N PHE A 44 -6.87 9.69 -4.84
CA PHE A 44 -6.09 8.51 -4.47
C PHE A 44 -4.92 8.83 -3.53
N TRP A 45 -4.33 10.02 -3.66
CA TRP A 45 -3.32 10.51 -2.73
C TRP A 45 -3.90 10.71 -1.33
N LEU A 46 -5.08 11.32 -1.22
CA LEU A 46 -5.78 11.47 0.06
C LEU A 46 -6.24 10.13 0.64
N PHE A 47 -6.70 9.17 -0.19
CA PHE A 47 -7.00 7.81 0.28
C PHE A 47 -5.76 7.14 0.86
N GLY A 48 -4.64 7.18 0.14
CA GLY A 48 -3.38 6.57 0.57
C GLY A 48 -2.85 7.22 1.84
N LEU A 49 -2.89 8.55 1.92
CA LEU A 49 -2.45 9.31 3.07
C LEU A 49 -3.28 8.97 4.31
N ILE A 50 -4.60 9.18 4.27
CA ILE A 50 -5.43 9.05 5.46
C ILE A 50 -5.53 7.61 5.93
N ASN A 51 -5.61 6.63 5.02
CA ASN A 51 -5.66 5.21 5.40
C ASN A 51 -4.42 4.78 6.21
N ASN A 52 -3.25 5.36 5.92
CA ASN A 52 -1.99 5.00 6.58
C ASN A 52 -1.62 5.93 7.75
N VAL A 53 -1.95 7.22 7.69
CA VAL A 53 -1.72 8.16 8.81
C VAL A 53 -2.50 7.72 10.05
N LEU A 54 -3.74 7.28 9.86
CA LEU A 54 -4.58 6.80 10.97
C LEU A 54 -4.00 5.56 11.64
N TYR A 55 -3.42 4.66 10.85
CA TYR A 55 -2.71 3.49 11.34
C TYR A 55 -1.50 3.88 12.21
N VAL A 56 -0.67 4.81 11.72
CA VAL A 56 0.51 5.31 12.47
C VAL A 56 0.10 5.97 13.79
N ILE A 57 -0.92 6.84 13.78
CA ILE A 57 -1.37 7.55 14.98
C ILE A 57 -1.88 6.58 16.05
N ILE A 58 -2.60 5.53 15.64
CA ILE A 58 -3.12 4.52 16.58
C ILE A 58 -1.99 3.69 17.17
N LEU A 59 -0.98 3.32 16.37
CA LEU A 59 0.19 2.59 16.86
C LEU A 59 0.95 3.42 17.91
N SER A 60 1.19 4.71 17.62
CA SER A 60 1.84 5.64 18.55
C SER A 60 1.04 5.79 19.84
N ALA A 61 -0.27 6.03 19.73
CA ALA A 61 -1.13 6.17 20.90
C ALA A 61 -1.25 4.87 21.72
N ALA A 62 -1.29 3.71 21.07
CA ALA A 62 -1.38 2.43 21.75
C ALA A 62 -0.13 2.13 22.58
N GLN A 63 1.05 2.58 22.15
CA GLN A 63 2.28 2.48 22.95
C GLN A 63 2.21 3.35 24.21
N ASP A 64 1.69 4.58 24.09
CA ASP A 64 1.57 5.51 25.23
C ASP A 64 0.45 5.11 26.22
N LEU A 65 -0.60 4.43 25.74
CA LEU A 65 -1.79 4.11 26.52
C LEU A 65 -1.73 2.78 27.28
N VAL A 66 -0.76 1.91 26.96
CA VAL A 66 -0.71 0.51 27.40
C VAL A 66 0.63 0.18 28.07
N GLY A 67 1.27 1.15 28.74
CA GLY A 67 2.65 1.08 29.26
C GLY A 67 3.07 -0.14 30.13
N SER A 68 2.17 -1.07 30.44
CA SER A 68 2.46 -2.37 31.08
C SER A 68 2.46 -3.60 30.16
N LEU A 69 1.94 -3.52 28.91
CA LEU A 69 2.01 -4.65 27.96
C LEU A 69 3.28 -4.59 27.11
N PRO A 70 3.85 -5.75 26.74
CA PRO A 70 4.96 -5.79 25.79
C PRO A 70 4.56 -5.14 24.46
N LYS A 71 5.42 -4.27 23.91
CA LYS A 71 5.20 -3.57 22.64
C LYS A 71 4.82 -4.52 21.49
N GLY A 72 5.41 -5.72 21.49
CA GLY A 72 5.12 -6.77 20.50
C GLY A 72 3.66 -7.28 20.53
N VAL A 73 2.99 -7.28 21.69
CA VAL A 73 1.58 -7.69 21.80
C VAL A 73 0.67 -6.63 21.19
N VAL A 74 0.96 -5.35 21.44
CA VAL A 74 0.23 -4.22 20.85
C VAL A 74 0.40 -4.20 19.34
N LEU A 75 1.62 -4.40 18.84
CA LEU A 75 1.90 -4.51 17.41
C LEU A 75 1.17 -5.71 16.80
N LEU A 76 1.17 -6.88 17.45
CA LEU A 76 0.48 -8.06 16.94
C LEU A 76 -1.05 -7.86 16.92
N ALA A 77 -1.61 -7.22 17.94
CA ALA A 77 -3.03 -6.90 18.02
C ALA A 77 -3.48 -5.92 16.92
N ASP A 78 -2.55 -5.17 16.36
CA ASP A 78 -2.78 -4.19 15.30
C ASP A 78 -2.54 -4.80 13.89
N VAL A 79 -1.47 -5.56 13.71
CA VAL A 79 -1.13 -6.16 12.41
C VAL A 79 -2.01 -7.36 12.08
N LEU A 80 -2.31 -8.22 13.05
CA LEU A 80 -3.00 -9.49 12.81
C LEU A 80 -4.44 -9.30 12.27
N PRO A 81 -5.28 -8.38 12.79
CA PRO A 81 -6.61 -8.16 12.22
C PRO A 81 -6.58 -7.63 10.78
N SER A 82 -5.61 -6.77 10.46
CA SER A 82 -5.40 -6.28 9.10
C SER A 82 -5.01 -7.43 8.16
N PHE A 83 -4.06 -8.28 8.58
CA PHE A 83 -3.65 -9.48 7.84
C PHE A 83 -4.82 -10.44 7.60
N LEU A 84 -5.60 -10.76 8.63
CA LEU A 84 -6.78 -11.62 8.51
C LEU A 84 -7.83 -11.01 7.59
N THR A 85 -8.04 -9.69 7.67
CA THR A 85 -8.96 -8.97 6.78
C THR A 85 -8.50 -9.12 5.33
N LYS A 86 -7.22 -8.89 5.03
CA LYS A 86 -6.67 -9.06 3.66
C LYS A 86 -6.71 -10.51 3.19
N LEU A 87 -6.58 -11.48 4.09
CA LEU A 87 -6.66 -12.90 3.76
C LEU A 87 -8.09 -13.30 3.38
N VAL A 88 -9.10 -12.86 4.13
CA VAL A 88 -10.49 -13.33 3.95
C VAL A 88 -11.30 -12.42 3.02
N ALA A 89 -11.09 -11.11 3.08
CA ALA A 89 -11.92 -10.14 2.37
C ALA A 89 -11.96 -10.33 0.84
N PRO A 90 -10.86 -10.58 0.10
CA PRO A 90 -10.89 -10.74 -1.35
C PRO A 90 -11.89 -11.79 -1.85
N TYR A 91 -12.23 -12.77 -1.02
CA TYR A 91 -13.20 -13.82 -1.37
C TYR A 91 -14.65 -13.33 -1.40
N PHE A 92 -15.05 -12.35 -0.57
CA PHE A 92 -16.44 -11.88 -0.47
C PHE A 92 -16.63 -10.39 -0.77
N ILE A 93 -15.65 -9.52 -0.45
CA ILE A 93 -15.12 -8.53 -1.40
C ILE A 93 -16.15 -7.90 -2.35
N HIS A 94 -16.09 -8.47 -3.55
CA HIS A 94 -16.89 -8.21 -4.74
C HIS A 94 -18.42 -8.11 -4.55
N ARG A 95 -19.01 -8.71 -3.50
CA ARG A 95 -20.46 -8.67 -3.25
C ARG A 95 -20.94 -7.32 -2.70
N ILE A 96 -20.05 -6.56 -2.06
CA ILE A 96 -20.37 -5.26 -1.47
C ILE A 96 -19.92 -4.16 -2.43
N SER A 97 -20.73 -3.13 -2.67
CA SER A 97 -20.32 -2.01 -3.54
C SER A 97 -19.28 -1.11 -2.86
N TYR A 98 -18.38 -0.49 -3.63
CA TYR A 98 -17.33 0.40 -3.10
C TYR A 98 -17.87 1.53 -2.22
N ARG A 99 -19.06 2.07 -2.54
CA ARG A 99 -19.71 3.12 -1.75
C ARG A 99 -19.97 2.68 -0.31
N ILE A 100 -20.49 1.46 -0.15
CA ILE A 100 -20.81 0.90 1.16
C ILE A 100 -19.52 0.50 1.89
N ARG A 101 -18.55 -0.11 1.20
CA ARG A 101 -17.25 -0.49 1.78
C ARG A 101 -16.57 0.72 2.45
N ILE A 102 -16.49 1.84 1.75
CA ILE A 102 -15.80 3.05 2.25
C ILE A 102 -16.52 3.64 3.47
N LEU A 103 -17.86 3.67 3.47
CA LEU A 103 -18.62 4.12 4.65
C LEU A 103 -18.40 3.21 5.86
N ILE A 104 -18.34 1.89 5.65
CA ILE A 104 -18.03 0.93 6.70
C ILE A 104 -16.63 1.20 7.28
N PHE A 105 -15.61 1.38 6.43
CA PHE A 105 -14.25 1.66 6.90
C PHE A 105 -14.16 2.99 7.65
N ILE A 106 -14.80 4.05 7.16
CA ILE A 106 -14.87 5.34 7.86
C ILE A 106 -15.50 5.18 9.25
N ALA A 107 -16.62 4.46 9.34
CA ALA A 107 -17.29 4.21 10.61
C ALA A 107 -16.41 3.36 11.56
N LEU A 108 -15.82 2.28 11.07
CA LEU A 108 -14.91 1.42 11.86
C LEU A 108 -13.71 2.20 12.38
N SER A 109 -13.09 3.03 11.54
CA SER A 109 -11.94 3.84 11.91
C SER A 109 -12.29 4.93 12.93
N ALA A 110 -13.38 5.66 12.70
CA ALA A 110 -13.85 6.70 13.63
C ALA A 110 -14.26 6.11 14.98
N VAL A 111 -15.01 5.01 14.99
CA VAL A 111 -15.39 4.30 16.23
C VAL A 111 -14.15 3.76 16.93
N GLY A 112 -13.21 3.14 16.20
CA GLY A 112 -11.97 2.61 16.76
C GLY A 112 -11.15 3.70 17.47
N MET A 113 -10.96 4.85 16.82
CA MET A 113 -10.25 5.99 17.42
C MET A 113 -10.98 6.60 18.61
N LEU A 114 -12.30 6.79 18.51
CA LEU A 114 -13.11 7.31 19.62
C LEU A 114 -13.08 6.36 20.83
N MET A 115 -13.13 5.05 20.60
CA MET A 115 -12.99 4.07 21.68
C MET A 115 -11.63 4.21 22.38
N VAL A 116 -10.53 4.33 21.64
CA VAL A 116 -9.19 4.52 22.22
C VAL A 116 -9.08 5.85 22.97
N ALA A 117 -9.61 6.94 22.40
CA ALA A 117 -9.51 8.29 22.96
C ALA A 117 -10.41 8.53 24.19
N LEU A 118 -11.61 7.95 24.22
CA LEU A 118 -12.59 8.19 25.28
C LEU A 118 -12.44 7.22 26.45
N THR A 119 -11.76 6.08 26.27
CA THR A 119 -11.56 5.10 27.35
C THR A 119 -10.58 5.64 28.41
N PRO A 120 -11.01 5.83 29.67
CA PRO A 120 -10.15 6.30 30.75
C PRO A 120 -8.98 5.35 31.02
N ARG A 121 -7.87 5.87 31.56
CA ARG A 121 -6.70 5.06 31.96
C ARG A 121 -7.02 3.96 32.99
N THR A 122 -8.12 4.12 33.74
CA THR A 122 -8.58 3.21 34.80
C THR A 122 -9.47 2.06 34.29
N GLN A 123 -9.94 2.11 33.05
CA GLN A 123 -10.80 1.08 32.46
C GLN A 123 -9.99 0.00 31.73
N SER A 124 -10.60 -1.17 31.49
CA SER A 124 -9.89 -2.37 31.03
C SER A 124 -9.18 -2.16 29.68
N VAL A 125 -7.92 -2.59 29.63
CA VAL A 125 -7.05 -2.60 28.43
C VAL A 125 -7.73 -3.24 27.21
N ALA A 126 -8.64 -4.18 27.46
CA ALA A 126 -9.45 -4.85 26.44
C ALA A 126 -10.24 -3.87 25.55
N ILE A 127 -10.85 -2.81 26.10
CA ILE A 127 -11.66 -1.87 25.30
C ILE A 127 -10.77 -1.09 24.33
N LYS A 128 -9.57 -0.68 24.79
CA LYS A 128 -8.58 -0.02 23.93
C LYS A 128 -8.10 -0.95 22.82
N LEU A 129 -7.82 -2.22 23.14
CA LEU A 129 -7.44 -3.23 22.15
C LEU A 129 -8.55 -3.48 21.13
N VAL A 130 -9.82 -3.50 21.54
CA VAL A 130 -10.94 -3.59 20.59
C VAL A 130 -10.94 -2.39 19.64
N GLY A 131 -10.71 -1.17 20.14
CA GLY A 131 -10.58 0.02 19.29
C GLY A 131 -9.45 -0.09 18.26
N VAL A 132 -8.28 -0.59 18.68
CA VAL A 132 -7.14 -0.88 17.79
C VAL A 132 -7.51 -1.90 16.71
N VAL A 133 -8.17 -3.00 17.09
CA VAL A 133 -8.62 -4.04 16.16
C VAL A 133 -9.60 -3.50 15.12
N LEU A 134 -10.58 -2.67 15.53
CA LEU A 134 -11.54 -2.06 14.60
C LEU A 134 -10.85 -1.15 13.58
N ALA A 135 -9.89 -0.34 14.03
CA ALA A 135 -9.13 0.51 13.13
C ALA A 135 -8.21 -0.29 12.20
N SER A 136 -7.64 -1.40 12.68
CA SER A 136 -6.82 -2.32 11.90
C SER A 136 -7.61 -3.00 10.78
N ILE A 137 -8.84 -3.45 11.07
CA ILE A 137 -9.76 -3.99 10.07
C ILE A 137 -10.09 -2.92 9.01
N SER A 138 -10.33 -1.67 9.45
CA SER A 138 -10.55 -0.56 8.53
C SER A 138 -9.35 -0.30 7.62
N ALA A 139 -8.14 -0.24 8.17
CA ALA A 139 -6.93 0.06 7.40
C ALA A 139 -6.63 -1.04 6.36
N GLY A 140 -6.74 -2.32 6.75
CA GLY A 140 -6.53 -3.46 5.87
C GLY A 140 -7.60 -3.59 4.78
N GLY A 141 -8.88 -3.42 5.15
CA GLY A 141 -10.00 -3.42 4.19
C GLY A 141 -9.99 -2.21 3.26
N GLY A 142 -9.56 -1.05 3.77
CA GLY A 142 -9.37 0.19 3.04
C GLY A 142 -8.31 0.02 1.95
N GLU A 143 -7.10 -0.42 2.29
CA GLU A 143 -6.03 -0.67 1.33
C GLU A 143 -6.46 -1.63 0.22
N LEU A 144 -7.05 -2.77 0.60
CA LEU A 144 -7.61 -3.74 -0.36
C LEU A 144 -8.59 -3.08 -1.33
N SER A 145 -9.49 -2.23 -0.82
CA SER A 145 -10.52 -1.59 -1.63
C SER A 145 -9.97 -0.47 -2.51
N PHE A 146 -9.08 0.37 -1.99
CA PHE A 146 -8.49 1.46 -2.78
C PHE A 146 -7.54 0.93 -3.84
N LEU A 147 -6.70 -0.07 -3.53
CA LEU A 147 -5.90 -0.75 -4.55
C LEU A 147 -6.78 -1.43 -5.59
N GLY A 148 -7.85 -2.13 -5.19
CA GLY A 148 -8.82 -2.67 -6.14
C GLY A 148 -9.47 -1.60 -7.02
N LEU A 149 -9.71 -0.40 -6.48
CA LEU A 149 -10.27 0.73 -7.22
C LEU A 149 -9.31 1.24 -8.32
N THR A 150 -7.99 1.13 -8.13
CA THR A 150 -6.99 1.56 -9.13
C THR A 150 -7.19 0.87 -10.48
N HIS A 151 -7.76 -0.34 -10.49
CA HIS A 151 -8.13 -1.05 -11.71
C HIS A 151 -9.01 -0.19 -12.65
N PHE A 152 -9.95 0.58 -12.11
CA PHE A 152 -10.89 1.38 -12.90
C PHE A 152 -10.33 2.76 -13.32
N TYR A 153 -9.29 3.23 -12.64
CA TYR A 153 -8.72 4.57 -12.82
C TYR A 153 -7.31 4.56 -13.43
N GLY A 154 -6.73 3.38 -13.66
CA GLY A 154 -5.48 3.21 -14.38
C GLY A 154 -4.22 3.56 -13.57
N PRO A 155 -3.03 3.52 -14.20
CA PRO A 155 -1.74 3.63 -13.51
C PRO A 155 -1.53 4.93 -12.72
N ILE A 156 -2.17 6.03 -13.15
CA ILE A 156 -2.09 7.33 -12.48
C ILE A 156 -2.69 7.27 -11.07
N SER A 157 -3.77 6.49 -10.89
CA SER A 157 -4.38 6.30 -9.57
C SER A 157 -3.48 5.50 -8.63
N LEU A 158 -2.73 4.52 -9.16
CA LEU A 158 -1.74 3.77 -8.39
C LEU A 158 -0.56 4.65 -7.96
N ALA A 159 -0.12 5.57 -8.82
CA ALA A 159 0.91 6.55 -8.46
C ALA A 159 0.44 7.51 -7.36
N GLY A 160 -0.80 8.01 -7.46
CA GLY A 160 -1.42 8.82 -6.40
C GLY A 160 -1.50 8.09 -5.07
N TRP A 161 -2.01 6.85 -5.08
CA TRP A 161 -2.06 5.98 -3.90
C TRP A 161 -0.68 5.72 -3.32
N GLY A 162 0.27 5.26 -4.14
CA GLY A 162 1.65 4.98 -3.75
C GLY A 162 2.31 6.19 -3.09
N SER A 163 2.23 7.37 -3.72
CA SER A 163 2.77 8.61 -3.16
C SER A 163 2.10 9.00 -1.83
N GLY A 164 0.76 8.91 -1.74
CA GLY A 164 0.01 9.23 -0.52
C GLY A 164 0.38 8.31 0.64
N THR A 165 0.48 7.01 0.39
CA THR A 165 0.92 6.03 1.41
C THR A 165 2.36 6.27 1.88
N GLY A 166 3.28 6.66 0.99
CA GLY A 166 4.65 7.02 1.36
C GLY A 166 4.73 8.32 2.18
N ALA A 167 3.89 9.31 1.85
CA ALA A 167 3.82 10.57 2.60
C ALA A 167 3.24 10.37 4.01
N ALA A 168 2.42 9.35 4.23
CA ALA A 168 1.74 9.11 5.50
C ALA A 168 2.68 8.96 6.69
N GLY A 169 3.85 8.33 6.50
CA GLY A 169 4.86 8.21 7.56
C GLY A 169 5.41 9.56 8.00
N LEU A 170 5.78 10.41 7.02
CA LEU A 170 6.32 11.75 7.26
C LEU A 170 5.26 12.69 7.84
N VAL A 171 4.07 12.70 7.25
CA VAL A 171 2.94 13.54 7.69
C VAL A 171 2.44 13.09 9.05
N GLY A 172 2.34 11.78 9.32
CA GLY A 172 1.91 11.26 10.62
C GLY A 172 2.86 11.65 11.74
N ALA A 173 4.18 11.46 11.54
CA ALA A 173 5.19 11.88 12.50
C ALA A 173 5.20 13.40 12.70
N GLY A 174 5.13 14.18 11.61
CA GLY A 174 5.08 15.64 11.66
C GLY A 174 3.84 16.18 12.37
N LEU A 175 2.66 15.63 12.08
CA LEU A 175 1.41 16.01 12.74
C LEU A 175 1.45 15.72 14.24
N TYR A 176 2.02 14.60 14.65
CA TYR A 176 2.18 14.28 16.06
C TYR A 176 2.99 15.34 16.80
N VAL A 177 4.16 15.70 16.27
CA VAL A 177 5.03 16.75 16.84
C VAL A 177 4.33 18.12 16.86
N VAL A 178 3.60 18.48 15.80
CA VAL A 178 2.83 19.72 15.77
C VAL A 178 1.78 19.73 16.88
N PHE A 179 1.07 18.62 17.07
CA PHE A 179 0.02 18.55 18.08
C PHE A 179 0.60 18.56 19.51
N THR A 180 1.65 17.79 19.78
CA THR A 180 2.20 17.66 21.14
C THR A 180 3.13 18.80 21.51
N ASP A 181 4.05 19.19 20.62
CA ASP A 181 5.16 20.06 20.98
C ASP A 181 4.86 21.53 20.65
N TRP A 182 4.18 21.80 19.53
CA TRP A 182 3.88 23.17 19.12
C TRP A 182 2.57 23.68 19.72
N TRP A 183 1.53 22.83 19.74
CA TRP A 183 0.23 23.20 20.29
C TRP A 183 0.01 22.75 21.73
N GLY A 184 0.89 21.90 22.29
CA GLY A 184 0.77 21.44 23.67
C GLY A 184 -0.47 20.60 23.94
N LEU A 185 -1.05 19.98 22.90
CA LEU A 185 -2.26 19.18 23.03
C LEU A 185 -1.97 17.87 23.76
N SER A 186 -2.92 17.44 24.59
CA SER A 186 -2.82 16.12 25.20
C SER A 186 -2.97 15.02 24.14
N VAL A 187 -2.36 13.86 24.36
CA VAL A 187 -2.49 12.68 23.46
C VAL A 187 -3.96 12.35 23.18
N ARG A 188 -4.85 12.58 24.16
CA ARG A 188 -6.29 12.38 24.02
C ARG A 188 -6.90 13.34 23.00
N ASP A 189 -6.54 14.62 23.06
CA ASP A 189 -7.07 15.65 22.16
C ASP A 189 -6.54 15.44 20.74
N SER A 190 -5.27 15.06 20.60
CA SER A 190 -4.67 14.65 19.33
C SER A 190 -5.41 13.48 18.67
N LEU A 191 -5.81 12.48 19.45
CA LEU A 191 -6.63 11.36 18.97
C LEU A 191 -8.04 11.78 18.57
N LEU A 192 -8.67 12.68 19.34
CA LEU A 192 -10.01 13.19 19.02
C LEU A 192 -10.01 13.98 17.71
N ILE A 193 -8.99 14.80 17.46
CA ILE A 193 -8.82 15.50 16.18
C ILE A 193 -8.58 14.49 15.05
N SER A 194 -7.76 13.48 15.29
CA SER A 194 -7.45 12.43 14.31
C SER A 194 -8.70 11.60 13.96
N ALA A 195 -9.65 11.44 14.88
CA ALA A 195 -10.93 10.78 14.63
C ALA A 195 -11.80 11.50 13.57
N CYS A 196 -11.51 12.77 13.26
CA CYS A 196 -12.16 13.50 12.18
C CYS A 196 -11.52 13.25 10.80
N PHE A 197 -10.29 12.75 10.72
CA PHE A 197 -9.60 12.53 9.44
C PHE A 197 -10.30 11.53 8.50
N PRO A 198 -11.01 10.48 8.95
CA PRO A 198 -11.85 9.66 8.08
C PRO A 198 -12.88 10.46 7.25
N ALA A 199 -13.29 11.65 7.70
CA ALA A 199 -14.15 12.53 6.89
C ALA A 199 -13.45 13.02 5.61
N ILE A 200 -12.12 13.14 5.61
CA ILE A 200 -11.34 13.46 4.41
C ILE A 200 -11.46 12.31 3.39
N MET A 201 -11.50 11.05 3.83
CA MET A 201 -11.76 9.91 2.94
C MET A 201 -13.17 9.99 2.34
N PHE A 202 -14.17 10.40 3.14
CA PHE A 202 -15.53 10.63 2.64
C PHE A 202 -15.54 11.69 1.52
N ILE A 203 -14.96 12.86 1.79
CA ILE A 203 -14.89 13.97 0.82
C ILE A 203 -14.14 13.53 -0.44
N SER A 204 -13.02 12.82 -0.28
CA SER A 204 -12.21 12.34 -1.39
C SER A 204 -12.97 11.40 -2.31
N PHE A 205 -13.82 10.52 -1.77
CA PHE A 205 -14.57 9.56 -2.58
C PHE A 205 -15.87 10.12 -3.16
N PHE A 206 -16.65 10.87 -2.38
CA PHE A 206 -17.96 11.33 -2.81
C PHE A 206 -17.93 12.67 -3.55
N VAL A 207 -16.90 13.49 -3.33
CA VAL A 207 -16.81 14.85 -3.90
C VAL A 207 -15.69 14.96 -4.93
N ILE A 208 -14.48 14.47 -4.61
CA ILE A 208 -13.29 14.70 -5.46
C ILE A 208 -13.20 13.66 -6.58
N LEU A 209 -13.38 12.38 -6.26
CA LEU A 209 -13.19 11.29 -7.21
C LEU A 209 -14.31 11.29 -8.29
N PRO A 210 -13.97 11.34 -9.59
CA PRO A 210 -14.96 11.24 -10.64
C PRO A 210 -15.55 9.81 -10.66
N LEU A 211 -16.82 9.64 -10.31
CA LEU A 211 -17.47 8.32 -10.22
C LEU A 211 -17.85 7.70 -11.58
N GLY A 212 -17.61 8.40 -12.70
CA GLY A 212 -17.93 7.93 -14.05
C GLY A 212 -17.28 6.58 -14.43
N PRO A 213 -15.94 6.46 -14.36
CA PRO A 213 -15.22 5.21 -14.62
C PRO A 213 -15.71 4.01 -13.79
N LEU A 214 -16.07 4.26 -12.53
CA LEU A 214 -16.60 3.22 -11.64
C LEU A 214 -17.97 2.73 -12.09
N LYS A 215 -18.86 3.64 -12.53
CA LYS A 215 -20.19 3.29 -13.06
C LYS A 215 -20.09 2.51 -14.38
N GLU A 216 -19.16 2.90 -15.24
CA GLU A 216 -18.94 2.25 -16.54
C GLU A 216 -18.29 0.86 -16.40
N GLY A 217 -17.31 0.71 -15.50
CA GLY A 217 -16.71 -0.59 -15.16
C GLY A 217 -17.70 -1.55 -14.49
N THR A 218 -18.62 -1.03 -13.67
CA THR A 218 -19.72 -1.83 -13.08
C THR A 218 -20.72 -2.25 -14.15
N ARG A 219 -21.06 -1.36 -15.10
CA ARG A 219 -21.90 -1.68 -16.28
C ARG A 219 -21.27 -2.71 -17.22
N ARG A 220 -19.95 -2.74 -17.38
CA ARG A 220 -19.27 -3.82 -18.13
C ARG A 220 -19.37 -5.19 -17.44
N LYS A 221 -19.43 -5.23 -16.10
CA LYS A 221 -19.64 -6.48 -15.32
C LYS A 221 -21.10 -6.94 -15.29
N GLY A 222 -22.05 -6.06 -15.57
CA GLY A 222 -23.47 -6.37 -15.70
C GLY A 222 -24.00 -5.74 -16.98
N TYR A 223 -23.82 -6.42 -18.11
CA TYR A 223 -24.42 -5.97 -19.35
C TYR A 223 -25.94 -6.10 -19.21
N ASP A 224 -26.64 -4.96 -19.22
CA ASP A 224 -28.08 -4.90 -19.45
C ASP A 224 -28.36 -5.63 -20.78
N ALA A 225 -29.21 -6.64 -20.74
CA ALA A 225 -29.87 -7.13 -21.93
C ALA A 225 -30.58 -5.93 -22.56
N LEU A 226 -30.24 -5.60 -23.80
CA LEU A 226 -31.02 -4.66 -24.60
C LEU A 226 -32.49 -5.12 -24.52
N PRO A 227 -33.46 -4.21 -24.32
CA PRO A 227 -34.85 -4.62 -24.40
C PRO A 227 -35.06 -5.21 -25.79
N GLU A 228 -35.46 -6.48 -25.83
CA GLU A 228 -36.11 -7.09 -26.98
C GLU A 228 -37.16 -6.08 -27.44
N ARG A 229 -36.88 -5.41 -28.56
CA ARG A 229 -37.97 -4.99 -29.42
C ARG A 229 -38.53 -6.30 -29.92
N ASP A 230 -39.72 -6.63 -29.46
CA ASP A 230 -40.55 -7.72 -29.95
C ASP A 230 -40.44 -7.76 -31.47
N LEU A 231 -39.59 -8.66 -31.97
CA LEU A 231 -39.65 -9.11 -33.35
C LEU A 231 -40.63 -10.28 -33.29
N GLU A 232 -41.89 -9.95 -33.52
CA GLU A 232 -42.95 -10.91 -33.76
C GLU A 232 -42.47 -11.94 -34.79
N ASP A 233 -42.74 -13.21 -34.49
CA ASP A 233 -42.51 -14.38 -35.32
C ASP A 233 -43.16 -14.20 -36.71
N GLU A 234 -42.41 -13.74 -37.72
CA GLU A 234 -42.78 -13.96 -39.13
C GLU A 234 -41.53 -14.32 -39.97
N ASP A 235 -41.59 -15.53 -40.54
CA ASP A 235 -40.90 -16.06 -41.72
C ASP A 235 -39.38 -16.32 -41.69
N VAL A 236 -39.02 -17.52 -41.21
CA VAL A 236 -37.67 -18.13 -41.25
C VAL A 236 -37.31 -18.77 -42.61
N ASP A 237 -38.06 -18.53 -43.70
CA ASP A 237 -37.88 -19.28 -44.95
C ASP A 237 -37.30 -18.52 -46.17
N ASN A 238 -36.82 -17.28 -46.03
CA ASN A 238 -36.17 -16.59 -47.17
C ASN A 238 -34.99 -15.67 -46.77
N MET A 239 -33.93 -16.24 -46.22
CA MET A 239 -32.66 -15.52 -46.09
C MET A 239 -31.68 -15.95 -47.18
N ASP A 240 -31.55 -15.09 -48.20
CA ASP A 240 -30.69 -15.29 -49.38
C ASP A 240 -29.23 -15.60 -49.00
N GLN A 241 -28.69 -16.68 -49.57
CA GLN A 241 -27.29 -17.14 -49.42
C GLN A 241 -26.23 -16.08 -49.85
N GLY A 242 -26.65 -15.00 -50.52
CA GLY A 242 -25.80 -13.87 -50.88
C GLY A 242 -25.40 -12.98 -49.70
N THR A 243 -26.21 -12.91 -48.64
CA THR A 243 -25.97 -12.00 -47.49
C THR A 243 -24.95 -12.58 -46.51
N ALA A 244 -24.95 -13.90 -46.34
CA ALA A 244 -23.95 -14.61 -45.52
C ALA A 244 -22.54 -14.56 -46.14
N SER A 245 -22.46 -14.59 -47.47
CA SER A 245 -21.18 -14.51 -48.20
C SER A 245 -20.58 -13.09 -48.16
N SER A 246 -21.44 -12.07 -48.11
CA SER A 246 -21.02 -10.66 -48.02
C SER A 246 -20.49 -10.28 -46.63
N ALA A 247 -20.96 -10.95 -45.57
CA ALA A 247 -20.46 -10.78 -44.20
C ALA A 247 -19.11 -11.48 -43.93
N LEU A 248 -18.80 -12.57 -44.64
CA LEU A 248 -17.52 -13.28 -44.56
C LEU A 248 -16.39 -12.60 -45.36
N LEU A 249 -16.71 -11.70 -46.27
CA LEU A 249 -15.76 -11.01 -47.14
C LEU A 249 -15.35 -9.61 -46.63
N ALA A 250 -15.85 -9.17 -45.46
CA ALA A 250 -15.39 -7.93 -44.82
C ALA A 250 -14.12 -8.20 -43.99
N PRO A 251 -12.94 -7.70 -44.38
CA PRO A 251 -11.72 -7.90 -43.61
C PRO A 251 -11.69 -6.94 -42.42
N GLY A 252 -11.99 -7.45 -41.22
CA GLY A 252 -11.90 -6.68 -39.99
C GLY A 252 -11.58 -7.56 -38.77
N PRO A 253 -10.60 -7.20 -37.92
CA PRO A 253 -10.22 -7.97 -36.73
C PRO A 253 -11.31 -8.00 -35.64
N SER A 254 -12.40 -7.24 -35.79
CA SER A 254 -13.48 -7.10 -34.82
C SER A 254 -14.44 -8.29 -34.78
N VAL A 255 -14.59 -9.05 -35.87
CA VAL A 255 -15.57 -10.15 -35.95
C VAL A 255 -15.02 -11.47 -35.38
N ALA A 256 -13.71 -11.68 -35.49
CA ALA A 256 -13.05 -12.82 -34.85
C ALA A 256 -13.02 -12.68 -33.31
N SER A 257 -12.90 -11.44 -32.79
CA SER A 257 -12.99 -11.19 -31.36
C SER A 257 -14.42 -11.38 -30.81
N THR A 258 -15.46 -11.07 -31.58
CA THR A 258 -16.86 -11.28 -31.12
C THR A 258 -17.27 -12.76 -31.14
N ALA A 259 -16.79 -13.56 -32.11
CA ALA A 259 -17.06 -15.00 -32.13
C ALA A 259 -16.29 -15.78 -31.04
N PHE A 260 -15.06 -15.35 -30.68
CA PHE A 260 -14.31 -15.96 -29.56
C PHE A 260 -14.84 -15.54 -28.19
N SER A 261 -15.47 -14.37 -28.05
CA SER A 261 -16.08 -13.91 -26.80
C SER A 261 -17.47 -14.50 -26.53
N ALA A 262 -18.17 -15.04 -27.54
CA ALA A 262 -19.49 -15.65 -27.35
C ALA A 262 -19.45 -16.97 -26.54
N ASN A 263 -18.27 -17.61 -26.40
CA ASN A 263 -18.12 -18.90 -25.72
C ASN A 263 -17.54 -18.85 -24.30
N ASN A 264 -17.19 -17.66 -23.78
CA ASN A 264 -16.78 -17.51 -22.38
C ASN A 264 -17.95 -16.94 -21.58
N THR A 265 -18.94 -17.78 -21.31
CA THR A 265 -19.83 -17.59 -20.16
C THR A 265 -18.96 -17.60 -18.91
N SER A 266 -18.62 -16.42 -18.40
CA SER A 266 -17.82 -16.26 -17.19
C SER A 266 -18.62 -16.75 -15.98
N ALA A 267 -18.58 -18.07 -15.76
CA ALA A 267 -19.09 -18.69 -14.54
C ALA A 267 -18.40 -18.05 -13.33
N PRO A 268 -19.12 -17.79 -12.23
CA PRO A 268 -18.51 -17.24 -11.02
C PRO A 268 -17.41 -18.20 -10.54
N LEU A 269 -16.16 -17.74 -10.57
CA LEU A 269 -15.02 -18.56 -10.23
C LEU A 269 -15.15 -19.21 -8.85
N THR A 270 -15.08 -20.53 -8.85
CA THR A 270 -15.09 -21.37 -7.64
C THR A 270 -13.91 -21.00 -6.74
N LEU A 271 -14.04 -21.19 -5.42
CA LEU A 271 -12.94 -20.98 -4.46
C LEU A 271 -11.65 -21.72 -4.85
N LYS A 272 -11.78 -22.91 -5.45
CA LYS A 272 -10.67 -23.72 -5.95
C LYS A 272 -9.93 -23.04 -7.12
N ASP A 273 -10.67 -22.37 -8.01
CA ASP A 273 -10.09 -21.63 -9.14
C ASP A 273 -9.40 -20.35 -8.65
N ARG A 274 -9.98 -19.67 -7.65
CA ARG A 274 -9.36 -18.51 -7.00
C ARG A 274 -8.06 -18.88 -6.27
N LEU A 275 -8.02 -20.03 -5.59
CA LEU A 275 -6.82 -20.51 -4.91
C LEU A 275 -5.73 -20.94 -5.90
N LYS A 276 -6.11 -21.61 -7.00
CA LYS A 276 -5.17 -21.96 -8.08
C LYS A 276 -4.56 -20.71 -8.73
N LYS A 277 -5.35 -19.65 -8.87
CA LYS A 277 -4.90 -18.33 -9.36
C LYS A 277 -3.97 -17.63 -8.37
N ALA A 278 -4.34 -17.58 -7.09
CA ALA A 278 -3.46 -17.03 -6.05
C ALA A 278 -2.10 -17.75 -6.02
N LYS A 279 -2.08 -19.08 -6.22
CA LYS A 279 -0.84 -19.87 -6.34
C LYS A 279 0.01 -19.45 -7.55
N GLY A 280 -0.61 -19.10 -8.67
CA GLY A 280 0.09 -18.60 -9.87
C GLY A 280 0.73 -17.21 -9.68
N LEU A 281 0.13 -16.36 -8.84
CA LEU A 281 0.67 -15.04 -8.49
C LEU A 281 1.73 -15.11 -7.39
N PHE A 282 1.78 -16.22 -6.65
CA PHE A 282 2.58 -16.31 -5.45
C PHE A 282 4.08 -16.10 -5.70
N ILE A 283 4.62 -16.81 -6.69
CA ILE A 283 6.04 -16.73 -7.03
C ILE A 283 6.39 -15.35 -7.64
N PRO A 284 5.78 -14.90 -8.75
CA PRO A 284 6.26 -13.69 -9.43
C PRO A 284 6.07 -12.40 -8.64
N TYR A 285 5.03 -12.30 -7.79
CA TYR A 285 4.63 -11.03 -7.16
C TYR A 285 4.58 -11.10 -5.64
N MET A 286 3.94 -12.13 -5.08
CA MET A 286 3.70 -12.21 -3.63
C MET A 286 4.97 -12.52 -2.85
N CYS A 287 5.84 -13.38 -3.37
CA CYS A 287 7.09 -13.81 -2.75
C CYS A 287 8.13 -12.68 -2.66
N PRO A 288 8.48 -11.95 -3.75
CA PRO A 288 9.43 -10.84 -3.66
C PRO A 288 8.91 -9.71 -2.76
N LEU A 289 7.60 -9.46 -2.76
CA LEU A 289 6.98 -8.48 -1.86
C LEU A 289 7.07 -8.93 -0.39
N LEU A 290 6.73 -10.19 -0.10
CA LEU A 290 6.86 -10.77 1.25
C LEU A 290 8.31 -10.68 1.75
N LEU A 291 9.28 -11.03 0.92
CA LEU A 291 10.70 -11.06 1.28
C LEU A 291 11.25 -9.66 1.60
N VAL A 292 10.85 -8.64 0.83
CA VAL A 292 11.18 -7.23 1.13
C VAL A 292 10.59 -6.80 2.45
N TYR A 293 9.29 -7.05 2.66
CA TYR A 293 8.59 -6.63 3.86
C TYR A 293 9.13 -7.32 5.12
N VAL A 294 9.48 -8.60 5.05
CA VAL A 294 10.15 -9.29 6.16
C VAL A 294 11.48 -8.62 6.47
N ALA A 295 12.31 -8.36 5.45
CA ALA A 295 13.64 -7.80 5.65
C ALA A 295 13.60 -6.35 6.16
N GLU A 296 12.80 -5.48 5.53
CA GLU A 296 12.68 -4.06 5.89
C GLU A 296 12.12 -3.87 7.30
N TYR A 297 11.07 -4.59 7.68
CA TYR A 297 10.50 -4.45 9.02
C TYR A 297 11.40 -5.08 10.09
N THR A 298 12.18 -6.13 9.75
CA THR A 298 13.19 -6.67 10.67
C THR A 298 14.34 -5.69 10.89
N ILE A 299 14.75 -4.94 9.86
CA ILE A 299 15.71 -3.84 10.01
C ILE A 299 15.12 -2.78 10.93
N ASN A 300 13.93 -2.26 10.60
CA ASN A 300 13.33 -1.12 11.28
C ASN A 300 12.91 -1.41 12.73
N GLN A 301 12.42 -2.61 13.04
CA GLN A 301 11.92 -2.95 14.38
C GLN A 301 12.93 -3.76 15.21
N GLY A 302 13.76 -4.60 14.57
CA GLY A 302 14.69 -5.48 15.28
C GLY A 302 16.12 -4.95 15.37
N VAL A 303 16.67 -4.43 14.27
CA VAL A 303 18.09 -4.01 14.21
C VAL A 303 18.27 -2.55 14.59
N ALA A 304 17.45 -1.66 14.02
CA ALA A 304 17.58 -0.21 14.17
C ALA A 304 17.62 0.29 15.62
N PRO A 305 16.83 -0.24 16.59
CA PRO A 305 16.96 0.14 18.01
C PRO A 305 18.35 -0.11 18.60
N THR A 306 19.13 -1.02 18.03
CA THR A 306 20.48 -1.40 18.47
C THR A 306 21.61 -0.78 17.62
N LEU A 307 21.27 -0.02 16.57
CA LEU A 307 22.23 0.68 15.71
C LEU A 307 22.62 2.03 16.30
N LEU A 308 23.28 2.00 17.46
CA LEU A 308 23.70 3.17 18.20
C LEU A 308 25.17 3.50 17.91
N PHE A 309 25.53 4.78 17.99
CA PHE A 309 26.89 5.29 17.83
C PHE A 309 27.26 6.18 19.02
N PRO A 310 28.56 6.40 19.31
CA PRO A 310 29.00 7.35 20.32
C PRO A 310 28.41 8.75 20.07
N LEU A 311 27.91 9.41 21.12
CA LEU A 311 27.26 10.72 20.99
C LEU A 311 28.20 11.78 20.42
N ASP A 312 29.49 11.73 20.79
CA ASP A 312 30.53 12.67 20.35
C ASP A 312 30.76 12.65 18.82
N GLU A 313 30.43 11.55 18.16
CA GLU A 313 30.59 11.36 16.71
C GLU A 313 29.25 11.46 15.95
N SER A 314 28.17 11.72 16.67
CA SER A 314 26.81 11.72 16.14
C SER A 314 26.19 13.12 16.20
N PRO A 315 25.18 13.42 15.35
CA PRO A 315 24.48 14.70 15.41
C PRO A 315 23.46 14.79 16.56
N PHE A 316 23.45 13.83 17.51
CA PHE A 316 22.45 13.75 18.57
C PHE A 316 23.07 13.91 19.96
N ASP A 317 22.35 14.64 20.82
CA ASP A 317 22.71 14.79 22.23
C ASP A 317 22.26 13.59 23.09
N GLU A 318 21.31 12.78 22.58
CA GLU A 318 20.74 11.62 23.28
C GLU A 318 20.61 10.39 22.36
N PHE A 319 20.83 9.19 22.91
CA PHE A 319 20.68 7.92 22.19
C PHE A 319 19.24 7.66 21.68
N ARG A 320 18.24 8.30 22.30
CA ARG A 320 16.84 8.19 21.85
C ARG A 320 16.63 8.83 20.47
N GLY A 321 17.46 9.79 20.07
CA GLY A 321 17.34 10.53 18.80
C GLY A 321 17.60 9.68 17.54
N PHE A 322 18.38 8.61 17.66
CA PHE A 322 18.74 7.74 16.53
C PHE A 322 17.53 7.05 15.91
N TYR A 323 16.68 6.42 16.72
CA TYR A 323 15.55 5.62 16.23
C TYR A 323 14.51 6.44 15.45
N PRO A 324 14.02 7.59 15.95
CA PRO A 324 13.13 8.48 15.18
C PRO A 324 13.78 9.00 13.90
N PHE A 325 15.08 9.31 13.92
CA PHE A 325 15.77 9.81 12.74
C PHE A 325 15.98 8.73 11.66
N TYR A 326 16.31 7.50 12.04
CA TYR A 326 16.30 6.36 11.12
C TYR A 326 14.91 6.17 10.50
N GLY A 327 13.85 6.25 11.32
CA GLY A 327 12.48 6.22 10.84
C GLY A 327 12.17 7.33 9.83
N PHE A 328 12.64 8.57 10.08
CA PHE A 328 12.47 9.68 9.15
C PHE A 328 13.17 9.42 7.80
N LEU A 329 14.44 9.01 7.81
CA LEU A 329 15.20 8.71 6.59
C LEU A 329 14.57 7.57 5.79
N TYR A 330 14.17 6.51 6.47
CA TYR A 330 13.44 5.38 5.87
C TYR A 330 12.17 5.88 5.17
N GLN A 331 11.31 6.63 5.88
CA GLN A 331 10.06 7.12 5.30
C GLN A 331 10.28 8.12 4.17
N LEU A 332 11.35 8.91 4.20
CA LEU A 332 11.74 9.78 3.10
C LEU A 332 12.11 8.97 1.85
N GLY A 333 12.89 7.89 2.01
CA GLY A 333 13.21 6.95 0.93
C GLY A 333 11.96 6.27 0.37
N VAL A 334 11.04 5.81 1.24
CA VAL A 334 9.76 5.22 0.82
C VAL A 334 8.93 6.24 0.04
N PHE A 335 8.82 7.49 0.52
CA PHE A 335 8.06 8.52 -0.18
C PHE A 335 8.61 8.81 -1.59
N ILE A 336 9.93 8.93 -1.72
CA ILE A 336 10.58 9.19 -3.02
C ILE A 336 10.37 8.01 -3.98
N SER A 337 10.62 6.78 -3.53
CA SER A 337 10.50 5.60 -4.38
C SER A 337 9.05 5.35 -4.82
N ARG A 338 8.08 5.49 -3.92
CA ARG A 338 6.65 5.33 -4.25
C ARG A 338 6.13 6.45 -5.16
N SER A 339 6.70 7.65 -5.07
CA SER A 339 6.36 8.77 -5.96
C SER A 339 7.04 8.68 -7.33
N SER A 340 8.13 7.89 -7.45
CA SER A 340 8.89 7.76 -8.70
C SER A 340 8.27 6.82 -9.73
N THR A 341 7.22 6.06 -9.41
CA THR A 341 6.64 5.03 -10.31
C THR A 341 6.25 5.53 -11.70
N PRO A 342 5.70 6.76 -11.88
CA PRO A 342 5.45 7.29 -13.23
C PRO A 342 6.70 7.50 -14.08
N PHE A 343 7.88 7.58 -13.44
CA PHE A 343 9.17 7.93 -14.03
C PHE A 343 10.13 6.73 -14.13
N LEU A 344 10.12 5.84 -13.13
CA LEU A 344 11.01 4.69 -13.01
C LEU A 344 10.19 3.42 -12.74
N ARG A 345 10.23 2.47 -13.69
CA ARG A 345 9.57 1.16 -13.57
C ARG A 345 10.61 0.05 -13.42
N ILE A 346 10.42 -0.79 -12.40
CA ILE A 346 11.25 -1.95 -12.11
C ILE A 346 10.44 -3.21 -12.35
N HIS A 347 10.74 -3.92 -13.44
CA HIS A 347 10.05 -5.18 -13.78
C HIS A 347 10.61 -6.38 -12.98
N HIS A 348 11.90 -6.33 -12.61
CA HIS A 348 12.56 -7.45 -11.94
C HIS A 348 12.52 -7.29 -10.41
N LEU A 349 11.39 -7.66 -9.80
CA LEU A 349 11.12 -7.44 -8.37
C LEU A 349 12.06 -8.20 -7.43
N TYR A 350 12.62 -9.34 -7.86
CA TYR A 350 13.49 -10.15 -7.01
C TYR A 350 14.85 -9.49 -6.70
N LEU A 351 15.41 -8.71 -7.63
CA LEU A 351 16.69 -8.05 -7.45
C LEU A 351 16.67 -7.08 -6.24
N PRO A 352 15.75 -6.10 -6.17
CA PRO A 352 15.63 -5.23 -5.00
C PRO A 352 15.26 -6.01 -3.73
N SER A 353 14.49 -7.11 -3.83
CA SER A 353 14.22 -7.97 -2.68
C SER A 353 15.47 -8.65 -2.10
N PHE A 354 16.35 -9.19 -2.94
CA PHE A 354 17.61 -9.77 -2.48
C PHE A 354 18.58 -8.71 -1.95
N LEU A 355 18.61 -7.51 -2.56
CA LEU A 355 19.37 -6.38 -2.03
C LEU A 355 18.88 -5.97 -0.63
N GLN A 356 17.57 -6.04 -0.39
CA GLN A 356 16.99 -5.75 0.91
C GLN A 356 17.42 -6.77 1.98
N VAL A 357 17.46 -8.05 1.65
CA VAL A 357 18.01 -9.08 2.55
C VAL A 357 19.51 -8.90 2.77
N ALA A 358 20.26 -8.48 1.75
CA ALA A 358 21.67 -8.13 1.91
C ALA A 358 21.86 -6.95 2.86
N ASN A 359 21.00 -5.91 2.79
CA ASN A 359 20.99 -4.81 3.75
C ASN A 359 20.72 -5.30 5.18
N LEU A 360 19.75 -6.20 5.38
CA LEU A 360 19.47 -6.79 6.69
C LEU A 360 20.70 -7.50 7.26
N ILE A 361 21.38 -8.32 6.45
CA ILE A 361 22.60 -9.03 6.85
C ILE A 361 23.70 -8.02 7.19
N LEU A 362 23.92 -7.02 6.34
CA LEU A 362 24.94 -6.00 6.53
C LEU A 362 24.73 -5.21 7.83
N LEU A 363 23.50 -4.74 8.08
CA LEU A 363 23.16 -3.98 9.28
C LEU A 363 23.20 -4.85 10.54
N THR A 364 22.79 -6.11 10.45
CA THR A 364 22.90 -7.05 11.57
C THR A 364 24.36 -7.33 11.92
N LEU A 365 25.21 -7.60 10.93
CA LEU A 365 26.65 -7.78 11.13
C LEU A 365 27.29 -6.50 11.68
N HIS A 366 26.86 -5.32 11.21
CA HIS A 366 27.33 -4.05 11.74
C HIS A 366 26.90 -3.87 13.20
N ALA A 367 25.66 -4.20 13.57
CA ALA A 367 25.21 -4.17 14.95
C ALA A 367 26.05 -5.08 15.85
N MET A 368 26.47 -6.26 15.36
CA MET A 368 27.31 -7.21 16.10
C MET A 368 28.78 -6.77 16.19
N TYR A 369 29.42 -6.40 15.08
CA TYR A 369 30.88 -6.19 15.01
C TYR A 369 31.32 -4.72 14.97
N PHE A 370 30.42 -3.77 14.79
CA PHE A 370 30.70 -2.33 14.75
C PHE A 370 31.80 -1.90 13.76
N PHE A 371 31.79 -2.45 12.55
CA PHE A 371 32.86 -2.19 11.57
C PHE A 371 32.70 -0.89 10.74
N ILE A 372 31.52 -0.25 10.76
CA ILE A 372 31.27 0.99 10.01
C ILE A 372 31.62 2.16 10.94
N PRO A 373 32.61 3.00 10.59
CA PRO A 373 33.14 4.01 11.51
C PRO A 373 32.30 5.29 11.60
N SER A 374 31.27 5.46 10.76
CA SER A 374 30.50 6.69 10.69
C SER A 374 29.01 6.43 10.60
N VAL A 375 28.25 7.11 11.46
CA VAL A 375 26.78 7.08 11.48
C VAL A 375 26.17 7.53 10.15
N TYR A 376 26.81 8.46 9.44
CA TYR A 376 26.31 8.98 8.16
C TYR A 376 26.23 7.90 7.07
N ILE A 377 27.12 6.91 7.12
CA ILE A 377 27.07 5.77 6.19
C ILE A 377 25.82 4.94 6.48
N VAL A 378 25.50 4.72 7.76
CA VAL A 378 24.27 4.02 8.16
C VAL A 378 23.03 4.82 7.75
N PHE A 379 23.05 6.15 7.87
CA PHE A 379 21.96 7.00 7.35
C PHE A 379 21.71 6.80 5.85
N ILE A 380 22.78 6.73 5.05
CA ILE A 380 22.65 6.46 3.60
C ILE A 380 22.07 5.07 3.37
N VAL A 381 22.50 4.06 4.12
CA VAL A 381 21.99 2.69 4.00
C VAL A 381 20.51 2.60 4.39
N ILE A 382 20.07 3.27 5.45
CA ILE A 382 18.65 3.32 5.86
C ILE A 382 17.80 4.08 4.84
N PHE A 383 18.31 5.18 4.29
CA PHE A 383 17.63 5.89 3.20
C PHE A 383 17.50 5.01 1.94
N TRP A 384 18.56 4.29 1.59
CA TRP A 384 18.57 3.31 0.48
C TRP A 384 17.60 2.16 0.72
N GLU A 385 17.54 1.66 1.95
CA GLU A 385 16.57 0.65 2.38
C GLU A 385 15.13 1.12 2.13
N GLY A 386 14.78 2.35 2.52
CA GLY A 386 13.46 2.92 2.23
C GLY A 386 13.16 3.03 0.73
N LEU A 387 14.16 3.34 -0.10
CA LEU A 387 13.99 3.37 -1.56
C LEU A 387 13.67 2.00 -2.16
N LEU A 388 14.32 0.94 -1.69
CA LEU A 388 14.07 -0.43 -2.14
C LEU A 388 12.67 -0.89 -1.71
N GLY A 389 12.31 -0.69 -0.45
CA GLY A 389 11.00 -1.07 0.11
C GLY A 389 9.82 -0.46 -0.64
N GLY A 390 9.81 0.88 -0.73
CA GLY A 390 8.76 1.59 -1.47
C GLY A 390 8.77 1.30 -2.98
N GLY A 391 9.96 1.10 -3.56
CA GLY A 391 10.14 0.75 -4.96
C GLY A 391 9.50 -0.60 -5.31
N VAL A 392 9.76 -1.66 -4.53
CA VAL A 392 9.16 -2.98 -4.78
C VAL A 392 7.66 -2.96 -4.61
N TYR A 393 7.14 -2.28 -3.57
CA TYR A 393 5.71 -2.19 -3.32
C TYR A 393 4.95 -1.66 -4.55
N VAL A 394 5.24 -0.44 -5.01
CA VAL A 394 4.44 0.16 -6.09
C VAL A 394 4.70 -0.52 -7.43
N ASN A 395 5.93 -0.95 -7.70
CA ASN A 395 6.23 -1.67 -8.94
C ASN A 395 5.55 -3.04 -9.00
N CYS A 396 5.39 -3.74 -7.86
CA CYS A 396 4.65 -4.99 -7.81
C CYS A 396 3.19 -4.81 -8.24
N PHE A 397 2.49 -3.81 -7.69
CA PHE A 397 1.11 -3.53 -8.10
C PHE A 397 1.02 -3.04 -9.54
N ALA A 398 1.98 -2.27 -10.01
CA ALA A 398 2.00 -1.78 -11.38
C ALA A 398 2.25 -2.92 -12.38
N GLU A 399 3.12 -3.89 -12.08
CA GLU A 399 3.28 -5.12 -12.87
C GLU A 399 1.98 -5.92 -12.94
N ILE A 400 1.24 -6.03 -11.82
CA ILE A 400 -0.05 -6.72 -11.80
C ILE A 400 -1.06 -5.98 -12.69
N MET A 401 -1.07 -4.65 -12.69
CA MET A 401 -1.97 -3.85 -13.54
C MET A 401 -1.68 -4.03 -15.04
N GLU A 402 -0.43 -4.29 -15.41
CA GLU A 402 -0.01 -4.46 -16.82
C GLU A 402 -0.16 -5.92 -17.29
N ASN A 403 0.32 -6.89 -16.51
CA ASN A 403 0.47 -8.27 -16.95
C ASN A 403 -0.75 -9.16 -16.66
N VAL A 404 -1.63 -8.79 -15.73
CA VAL A 404 -2.82 -9.60 -15.38
C VAL A 404 -4.01 -9.17 -16.25
N PRO A 405 -4.88 -10.10 -16.72
CA PRO A 405 -6.09 -9.75 -17.45
C PRO A 405 -7.08 -8.90 -16.62
N PRO A 406 -7.82 -7.96 -17.23
CA PRO A 406 -8.66 -7.00 -16.53
C PRO A 406 -9.74 -7.64 -15.64
N GLU A 407 -10.27 -8.80 -16.03
CA GLU A 407 -11.28 -9.54 -15.27
C GLU A 407 -10.78 -10.01 -13.91
N GLU A 408 -9.46 -10.23 -13.78
CA GLU A 408 -8.82 -10.82 -12.60
C GLU A 408 -8.04 -9.79 -11.78
N ARG A 409 -7.73 -8.62 -12.34
CA ARG A 409 -6.92 -7.56 -11.71
C ARG A 409 -7.43 -7.16 -10.32
N GLU A 410 -8.73 -6.96 -10.14
CA GLU A 410 -9.29 -6.55 -8.84
C GLU A 410 -8.97 -7.58 -7.75
N PHE A 411 -9.11 -8.88 -8.06
CA PHE A 411 -8.78 -9.96 -7.14
C PHE A 411 -7.28 -10.08 -6.93
N SER A 412 -6.49 -10.03 -7.99
CA SER A 412 -5.02 -10.13 -7.96
C SER A 412 -4.36 -9.01 -7.16
N LEU A 413 -4.78 -7.76 -7.37
CA LEU A 413 -4.31 -6.62 -6.59
C LEU A 413 -4.63 -6.82 -5.11
N GLY A 414 -5.83 -7.28 -4.81
CA GLY A 414 -6.24 -7.56 -3.43
C GLY A 414 -5.49 -8.71 -2.76
N ALA A 415 -5.36 -9.84 -3.44
CA ALA A 415 -4.67 -11.02 -2.93
C ALA A 415 -3.19 -10.74 -2.65
N THR A 416 -2.53 -9.92 -3.48
CA THR A 416 -1.11 -9.58 -3.29
C THR A 416 -0.86 -8.76 -2.02
N THR A 417 -1.84 -7.96 -1.55
CA THR A 417 -1.72 -7.24 -0.27
C THR A 417 -1.55 -8.17 0.93
N VAL A 418 -1.94 -9.45 0.84
CA VAL A 418 -1.70 -10.42 1.93
C VAL A 418 -0.20 -10.57 2.22
N SER A 419 0.66 -10.43 1.20
CA SER A 419 2.10 -10.55 1.37
C SER A 419 2.72 -9.45 2.20
N ASP A 420 2.27 -8.20 2.07
CA ASP A 420 2.83 -7.10 2.86
C ASP A 420 2.57 -7.34 4.36
N SER A 421 1.32 -7.66 4.72
CA SER A 421 0.88 -7.78 6.10
C SER A 421 1.37 -9.09 6.71
N GLY A 422 1.50 -10.14 5.90
CA GLY A 422 2.18 -11.37 6.28
C GLY A 422 3.66 -11.13 6.59
N GLY A 423 4.33 -10.30 5.78
CA GLY A 423 5.73 -9.94 5.97
C GLY A 423 5.96 -9.15 7.25
N ILE A 424 5.13 -8.14 7.51
CA ILE A 424 5.15 -7.36 8.76
C ILE A 424 4.91 -8.26 9.98
N SER A 425 3.95 -9.17 9.90
CA SER A 425 3.63 -10.10 11.01
C SER A 425 4.83 -11.00 11.33
N ILE A 426 5.48 -11.58 10.31
CA ILE A 426 6.67 -12.42 10.47
C ILE A 426 7.83 -11.59 11.04
N ALA A 427 8.08 -10.40 10.50
CA ALA A 427 9.13 -9.50 10.96
C ALA A 427 8.93 -9.07 12.41
N GLY A 428 7.68 -8.82 12.84
CA GLY A 428 7.38 -8.48 14.24
C GLY A 428 7.77 -9.60 15.21
N ILE A 429 7.51 -10.86 14.85
CA ILE A 429 7.92 -12.03 15.67
C ILE A 429 9.45 -12.16 15.71
N ILE A 430 10.11 -12.01 14.55
CA ILE A 430 11.58 -12.07 14.46
C ILE A 430 12.22 -10.95 15.27
N SER A 431 11.69 -9.73 15.18
CA SER A 431 12.26 -8.53 15.81
C SER A 431 12.27 -8.60 17.33
N ILE A 432 11.24 -9.20 17.96
CA ILE A 432 11.20 -9.40 19.42
C ILE A 432 12.41 -10.22 19.90
N ILE A 433 12.78 -11.27 19.16
CA ILE A 433 13.93 -12.12 19.48
C ILE A 433 15.23 -11.42 19.10
N MET A 434 15.24 -10.74 17.95
CA MET A 434 16.44 -10.15 17.39
C MET A 434 16.93 -8.95 18.20
N GLU A 435 16.05 -8.02 18.57
CA GLU A 435 16.38 -6.85 19.39
C GLU A 435 17.03 -7.24 20.72
N THR A 436 16.40 -8.19 21.44
CA THR A 436 16.89 -8.67 22.74
C THR A 436 18.25 -9.35 22.62
N ARG A 437 18.41 -10.25 21.65
CA ARG A 437 19.67 -10.97 21.41
C ARG A 437 20.80 -10.06 20.96
N LEU A 438 20.52 -9.08 20.08
CA LEU A 438 21.52 -8.12 19.64
C LEU A 438 21.97 -7.22 20.80
N CYS A 439 21.03 -6.71 21.60
CA CYS A 439 21.36 -5.89 22.76
C CYS A 439 22.20 -6.68 23.79
N ASP A 440 21.81 -7.92 24.12
CA ASP A 440 22.60 -8.76 25.03
C ASP A 440 24.00 -9.08 24.48
N TYR A 441 24.11 -9.31 23.17
CA TYR A 441 25.40 -9.52 22.51
C TYR A 441 26.29 -8.26 22.58
N GLN A 442 25.73 -7.09 22.28
CA GLN A 442 26.45 -5.82 22.36
C GLN A 442 26.96 -5.54 23.77
N VAL A 443 26.12 -5.77 24.79
CA VAL A 443 26.47 -5.62 26.20
C VAL A 443 27.60 -6.57 26.60
N ALA A 444 27.54 -7.84 26.16
CA ALA A 444 28.60 -8.82 26.40
C ALA A 444 29.96 -8.42 25.76
N HIS A 445 29.93 -7.59 24.71
CA HIS A 445 31.12 -7.07 24.02
C HIS A 445 31.46 -5.62 24.40
N GLY A 446 30.95 -5.14 25.55
CA GLY A 446 31.31 -3.83 26.12
C GLY A 446 30.56 -2.62 25.55
N ARG A 447 29.50 -2.83 24.75
CA ARG A 447 28.62 -1.78 24.23
C ARG A 447 27.24 -1.88 24.88
N ASP A 448 27.03 -1.14 25.96
CA ASP A 448 25.80 -1.14 26.75
C ASP A 448 24.81 -0.02 26.37
N TRP A 449 25.02 0.66 25.25
CA TRP A 449 24.20 1.79 24.79
C TRP A 449 22.71 1.45 24.72
N CYS A 450 22.34 0.23 24.29
CA CYS A 450 20.96 -0.22 24.23
C CYS A 450 20.26 -0.26 25.61
N ARG A 451 21.01 -0.43 26.71
CA ARG A 451 20.49 -0.39 28.08
C ARG A 451 20.50 1.01 28.70
N ARG A 452 21.25 1.95 28.12
CA ARG A 452 21.33 3.35 28.57
C ARG A 452 20.20 4.24 28.04
N ILE A 453 19.34 3.72 27.17
CA ILE A 453 18.11 4.38 26.72
C ILE A 453 17.09 4.32 27.87
N HIS A 454 17.31 5.09 28.94
CA HIS A 454 16.31 5.24 30.00
C HIS A 454 15.16 6.12 29.52
N ALA A 455 13.93 5.67 29.77
CA ALA A 455 12.73 6.50 29.66
C ALA A 455 12.77 7.60 30.73
N GLN A 456 12.69 8.87 30.33
CA GLN A 456 12.37 9.94 31.25
C GLN A 456 10.99 9.66 31.87
N GLY A 457 10.95 9.43 33.18
CA GLY A 457 9.71 9.27 33.94
C GLY A 457 9.70 8.13 34.95
N SER A 458 10.66 8.12 35.88
CA SER A 458 10.46 7.57 37.22
C SER A 458 10.69 8.67 38.24
#